data_AF-A0A522U0F5-F1
#
_entry.id   AF-A0A522U0F5-F1
#
_cell.length_a   1.000
_cell.length_b   1.000
_cell.length_c   1.000
_cell.angle_alpha   90.00
_cell.angle_beta   90.00
_cell.angle_gamma   90.00
#
_symmetry.space_group_name_H-M   'P 1'
#
loop_
_entity.id
_entity.type
_entity.pdbx_description
1 polymer ?
#
loop_
_entity_poly.entity_id
_entity_poly.type
_entity_poly.pdbx_seq_one_letter_code
_entity_poly.pdbx_strand_id
1 'polypeptide(L)'
;MSKGFVVWFTGLSGAGKSTIANALQAELARRGRRAELLDGDEVRTHLSKGLGFSKEDRDTNIRRIGYVARLVARHGGVAITAAISPYREVRDEVRQATPGFVEVFVRCPLDTLVERDTKGLYRKAIAGEIANFTGVSDPYEEPLKAEVVCETSTETLAESVAKVIDTLERLGHLPRQVPERLPEGEELQSLRAEARLLPRLEVGQRELSDLFMLAAGALAPVDSFMGREDYEAVISSGRLASGLPFTIPILLRAASVPKADRVALFIGDRPVGILNLADAYPTDHAREALGVYGTEDEAHPGVRVLKDSGRWALSGEVIALARPTSGFPEFDLTPAQVRAVKAQRAWRTMVGFQTRNPVHRAHEYLQKVALEIVDGLLLHPLVGETKSDDIPASVRMRCYQELLDGYYPADRAVLATNPAWMRYAGPKEAVFHAIVRRNYGCTHFIVGRDHAGVGSYYDTYAAHRIFDEYGPGELGIEILRFEHTFYCSVCGGMASNRTCPHPKDLHRTLSGSAVRKLLAEGEALPPEFTRPEVARVLSEATKREATA
;
A
#
# COMPACT_ATOMS: atom_id res chain seq x y z
N MET A 1 6.03 -15.02 1.31
CA MET A 1 4.93 -15.69 2.06
C MET A 1 4.29 -14.69 3.00
N SER A 2 2.96 -14.62 3.09
CA SER A 2 2.28 -13.73 4.03
C SER A 2 2.45 -14.21 5.47
N LYS A 3 2.75 -13.30 6.41
CA LYS A 3 2.86 -13.61 7.84
C LYS A 3 1.51 -14.16 8.36
N GLY A 4 1.56 -15.27 9.08
CA GLY A 4 0.39 -15.83 9.76
C GLY A 4 0.05 -15.06 11.02
N PHE A 5 -1.20 -15.16 11.48
CA PHE A 5 -1.70 -14.45 12.66
C PHE A 5 -2.90 -15.19 13.27
N VAL A 6 -3.25 -14.84 14.51
CA VAL A 6 -4.36 -15.42 15.26
C VAL A 6 -5.34 -14.33 15.66
N VAL A 7 -6.62 -14.53 15.36
CA VAL A 7 -7.72 -13.70 15.87
C VAL A 7 -8.42 -14.48 16.97
N TRP A 8 -8.29 -13.99 18.20
CA TRP A 8 -8.78 -14.68 19.39
C TRP A 8 -10.05 -14.01 19.91
N PHE A 9 -11.22 -14.57 19.60
CA PHE A 9 -12.49 -14.09 20.15
C PHE A 9 -12.73 -14.66 21.55
N THR A 10 -12.97 -13.77 22.50
CA THR A 10 -13.33 -14.08 23.89
C THR A 10 -14.58 -13.32 24.31
N GLY A 11 -15.38 -13.89 25.20
CA GLY A 11 -16.66 -13.30 25.62
C GLY A 11 -17.62 -14.33 26.20
N LEU A 12 -18.67 -13.86 26.89
CA LEU A 12 -19.70 -14.71 27.47
C LEU A 12 -20.44 -15.56 26.41
N SER A 13 -21.11 -16.63 26.87
CA SER A 13 -21.94 -17.47 25.99
C SER A 13 -23.02 -16.62 25.31
N GLY A 14 -23.28 -16.84 24.02
CA GLY A 14 -24.28 -16.04 23.29
C GLY A 14 -23.89 -14.59 22.95
N ALA A 15 -22.70 -14.11 23.33
CA ALA A 15 -22.24 -12.75 23.02
C ALA A 15 -22.01 -12.48 21.52
N GLY A 16 -22.03 -13.49 20.64
CA GLY A 16 -21.88 -13.28 19.19
C GLY A 16 -20.51 -13.63 18.61
N LYS A 17 -19.61 -14.25 19.40
CA LYS A 17 -18.26 -14.68 18.95
C LYS A 17 -18.28 -15.47 17.64
N SER A 18 -19.00 -16.59 17.58
CA SER A 18 -19.04 -17.44 16.38
C SER A 18 -19.68 -16.71 15.20
N THR A 19 -20.64 -15.80 15.43
CA THR A 19 -21.24 -14.99 14.36
C THR A 19 -20.21 -14.05 13.72
N ILE A 20 -19.47 -13.30 14.54
CA ILE A 20 -18.42 -12.39 14.05
C ILE A 20 -17.27 -13.18 13.43
N ALA A 21 -16.86 -14.30 14.03
CA ALA A 21 -15.79 -15.16 13.54
C ALA A 21 -16.09 -15.73 12.14
N ASN A 22 -17.31 -16.20 11.89
CA ASN A 22 -17.73 -16.69 10.58
C ASN A 22 -17.76 -15.57 9.52
N ALA A 23 -18.32 -14.40 9.87
CA ALA A 23 -18.33 -13.25 8.96
C ALA A 23 -16.91 -12.78 8.63
N LEU A 24 -16.01 -12.76 9.62
CA LEU A 24 -14.60 -12.46 9.42
C LEU A 24 -13.92 -13.51 8.53
N GLN A 25 -14.18 -14.80 8.72
CA GLN A 25 -13.62 -15.86 7.88
C GLN A 25 -14.00 -15.67 6.40
N ALA A 26 -15.26 -15.33 6.13
CA ALA A 26 -15.74 -15.05 4.78
C ALA A 26 -15.06 -13.81 4.17
N GLU A 27 -14.90 -12.73 4.94
CA GLU A 27 -14.21 -11.52 4.49
C GLU A 27 -12.71 -11.76 4.23
N LEU A 28 -12.04 -12.51 5.10
CA LEU A 28 -10.65 -12.94 4.87
C LEU A 28 -10.52 -13.75 3.58
N ALA A 29 -11.45 -14.69 3.33
CA ALA A 29 -11.47 -15.48 2.10
C ALA A 29 -11.67 -14.59 0.86
N ARG A 30 -12.56 -13.58 0.92
CA ARG A 30 -12.74 -12.57 -0.14
C ARG A 30 -11.47 -11.79 -0.42
N ARG A 31 -10.66 -11.52 0.61
CA ARG A 31 -9.34 -10.88 0.51
C ARG A 31 -8.21 -11.85 0.16
N GLY A 32 -8.53 -13.09 -0.22
CA GLY A 32 -7.55 -14.10 -0.63
C GLY A 32 -6.77 -14.75 0.53
N ARG A 33 -7.22 -14.58 1.77
CA ARG A 33 -6.64 -15.21 2.96
C ARG A 33 -7.59 -16.29 3.49
N ARG A 34 -7.22 -17.56 3.32
CA ARG A 34 -7.94 -18.65 3.97
C ARG A 34 -7.62 -18.67 5.47
N ALA A 35 -8.65 -18.87 6.29
CA ALA A 35 -8.53 -18.94 7.73
C ALA A 35 -9.20 -20.19 8.28
N GLU A 36 -8.56 -20.83 9.25
CA GLU A 36 -9.09 -22.00 9.95
C GLU A 36 -9.84 -21.52 11.20
N LEU A 37 -11.11 -21.92 11.34
CA LEU A 37 -11.93 -21.57 12.50
C LEU A 37 -11.84 -22.69 13.54
N LEU A 38 -11.27 -22.36 14.70
CA LEU A 38 -11.19 -23.23 15.86
C LEU A 38 -12.32 -22.85 16.83
N ASP A 39 -13.52 -23.37 16.58
CA ASP A 39 -14.67 -23.16 17.47
C ASP A 39 -14.51 -24.03 18.73
N GLY A 40 -14.75 -23.42 19.90
CA GLY A 40 -14.59 -24.10 21.18
C GLY A 40 -15.48 -25.33 21.36
N ASP A 41 -16.67 -25.36 20.77
CA ASP A 41 -17.59 -26.49 20.85
C ASP A 41 -17.09 -27.66 19.97
N GLU A 42 -16.57 -27.37 18.77
CA GLU A 42 -16.00 -28.37 17.86
C GLU A 42 -14.68 -28.94 18.37
N VAL A 43 -13.78 -28.10 18.88
CA VAL A 43 -12.50 -28.57 19.43
C VAL A 43 -12.71 -29.56 20.59
N ARG A 44 -13.80 -29.39 21.36
CA ARG A 44 -14.17 -30.30 22.46
C ARG A 44 -14.62 -31.69 22.02
N THR A 45 -15.16 -31.85 20.82
CA THR A 45 -15.55 -33.18 20.32
C THR A 45 -14.34 -34.00 19.86
N HIS A 46 -13.22 -33.33 19.56
CA HIS A 46 -11.99 -33.95 19.05
C HIS A 46 -10.82 -33.80 20.03
N LEU A 47 -10.10 -32.68 19.98
CA LEU A 47 -8.82 -32.49 20.69
C LEU A 47 -8.98 -32.40 22.20
N SER A 48 -10.15 -32.01 22.68
CA SER A 48 -10.47 -31.84 24.10
C SER A 48 -11.50 -32.84 24.61
N LYS A 49 -11.67 -33.95 23.89
CA LYS A 49 -12.55 -35.05 24.32
C LYS A 49 -12.12 -35.57 25.69
N GLY A 50 -13.08 -35.63 26.61
CA GLY A 50 -12.86 -36.08 28.00
C GLY A 50 -12.63 -34.96 29.03
N LEU A 51 -12.44 -33.71 28.60
CA LEU A 51 -12.41 -32.58 29.52
C LEU A 51 -13.83 -32.19 29.97
N GLY A 52 -14.03 -32.01 31.27
CA GLY A 52 -15.24 -31.47 31.87
C GLY A 52 -15.29 -29.94 31.83
N PHE A 53 -15.96 -29.35 32.81
CA PHE A 53 -16.19 -27.90 32.90
C PHE A 53 -15.59 -27.27 34.17
N SER A 54 -14.67 -27.97 34.85
CA SER A 54 -13.86 -27.37 35.93
C SER A 54 -12.96 -26.26 35.38
N LYS A 55 -12.41 -25.43 36.27
CA LYS A 55 -11.43 -24.40 35.89
C LYS A 55 -10.24 -25.04 35.18
N GLU A 56 -9.66 -26.10 35.74
CA GLU A 56 -8.49 -26.79 35.17
C GLU A 56 -8.77 -27.37 33.78
N ASP A 57 -9.95 -27.95 33.57
CA ASP A 57 -10.36 -28.49 32.28
C ASP A 57 -10.57 -27.40 31.24
N ARG A 58 -11.14 -26.25 31.64
CA ARG A 58 -11.29 -25.08 30.77
C ARG A 58 -9.94 -24.50 30.39
N ASP A 59 -9.06 -24.32 31.36
CA ASP A 59 -7.70 -23.81 31.13
C ASP A 59 -6.94 -24.73 30.17
N THR A 60 -7.04 -26.05 30.38
CA THR A 60 -6.44 -27.05 29.49
C THR A 60 -7.01 -26.97 28.08
N ASN A 61 -8.34 -26.83 27.94
CA ASN A 61 -8.98 -26.67 26.64
C ASN A 61 -8.48 -25.41 25.91
N ILE A 62 -8.38 -24.28 26.61
CA ILE A 62 -7.88 -23.03 26.03
C ILE A 62 -6.41 -23.15 25.60
N ARG A 63 -5.56 -23.79 26.41
CA ARG A 63 -4.16 -24.07 26.04
C ARG A 63 -4.06 -24.94 24.78
N ARG A 64 -4.92 -25.95 24.63
CA ARG A 64 -4.97 -26.81 23.44
C ARG A 64 -5.39 -26.03 22.19
N ILE A 65 -6.42 -25.19 22.28
CA ILE A 65 -6.83 -24.29 21.19
C ILE A 65 -5.67 -23.35 20.83
N GLY A 66 -5.04 -22.73 21.82
CA GLY A 66 -3.89 -21.83 21.65
C GLY A 66 -2.70 -22.52 20.97
N TYR A 67 -2.39 -23.76 21.34
CA TYR A 67 -1.34 -24.54 20.70
C TYR A 67 -1.59 -24.75 19.21
N VAL A 68 -2.81 -25.15 18.82
CA VAL A 68 -3.18 -25.37 17.42
C VAL A 68 -3.19 -24.06 16.63
N ALA A 69 -3.80 -23.01 17.19
CA ALA A 69 -3.82 -21.68 16.58
C ALA A 69 -2.41 -21.17 16.28
N ARG A 70 -1.49 -21.36 17.25
CA ARG A 70 -0.08 -21.02 17.10
C ARG A 70 0.61 -21.81 15.99
N LEU A 71 0.32 -23.12 15.85
CA LEU A 71 0.88 -23.92 14.76
C LEU A 71 0.44 -23.39 13.39
N VAL A 72 -0.86 -23.11 13.22
CA VAL A 72 -1.39 -22.52 11.99
C VAL A 72 -0.68 -21.21 11.65
N ALA A 73 -0.59 -20.29 12.62
CA ALA A 73 0.05 -18.99 12.41
C ALA A 73 1.55 -19.10 12.10
N ARG A 74 2.28 -20.01 12.77
CA ARG A 74 3.72 -20.24 12.51
C ARG A 74 4.01 -20.71 11.10
N HIS A 75 3.06 -21.40 10.45
CA HIS A 75 3.17 -21.84 9.06
C HIS A 75 2.57 -20.85 8.05
N GLY A 76 2.34 -19.59 8.45
CA GLY A 76 1.83 -18.54 7.57
C GLY A 76 0.30 -18.54 7.39
N GLY A 77 -0.41 -19.47 8.04
CA GLY A 77 -1.86 -19.54 8.03
C GLY A 77 -2.53 -18.50 8.93
N VAL A 78 -3.85 -18.38 8.82
CA VAL A 78 -4.68 -17.57 9.71
C VAL A 78 -5.52 -18.50 10.56
N ALA A 79 -5.47 -18.36 11.88
CA ALA A 79 -6.36 -19.06 12.79
C ALA A 79 -7.33 -18.07 13.42
N ILE A 80 -8.61 -18.42 13.43
CA ILE A 80 -9.66 -17.70 14.15
C ILE A 80 -10.10 -18.61 15.28
N THR A 81 -10.13 -18.13 16.52
CA THR A 81 -10.65 -18.91 17.64
C THR A 81 -11.92 -18.28 18.17
N ALA A 82 -12.94 -19.10 18.44
CA ALA A 82 -14.20 -18.66 19.01
C ALA A 82 -14.49 -19.47 20.28
N ALA A 83 -13.92 -19.05 21.41
CA ALA A 83 -14.07 -19.72 22.70
C ALA A 83 -14.51 -18.73 23.78
N ILE A 84 -15.08 -19.21 24.89
CA ILE A 84 -15.40 -18.32 26.01
C ILE A 84 -14.10 -17.81 26.65
N SER A 85 -13.10 -18.68 26.84
CA SER A 85 -11.78 -18.36 27.44
C SER A 85 -11.85 -17.41 28.64
N PRO A 86 -12.54 -17.77 29.74
CA PRO A 86 -13.00 -16.80 30.74
C PRO A 86 -11.89 -16.16 31.58
N TYR A 87 -10.77 -16.84 31.81
CA TYR A 87 -9.71 -16.36 32.71
C TYR A 87 -8.60 -15.65 31.94
N ARG A 88 -8.18 -14.48 32.42
CA ARG A 88 -7.15 -13.65 31.75
C ARG A 88 -5.81 -14.35 31.68
N GLU A 89 -5.39 -14.98 32.77
CA GLU A 89 -4.08 -15.63 32.90
C GLU A 89 -3.76 -16.54 31.72
N VAL A 90 -4.71 -17.39 31.32
CA VAL A 90 -4.52 -18.34 30.21
C VAL A 90 -4.56 -17.64 28.85
N ARG A 91 -5.37 -16.59 28.69
CA ARG A 91 -5.36 -15.80 27.45
C ARG A 91 -4.03 -15.08 27.27
N ASP A 92 -3.48 -14.52 28.36
CA ASP A 92 -2.18 -13.86 28.37
C ASP A 92 -1.03 -14.86 28.12
N GLU A 93 -1.10 -16.07 28.68
CA GLU A 93 -0.18 -17.17 28.38
C GLU A 93 -0.17 -17.50 26.87
N VAL A 94 -1.34 -17.70 26.27
CA VAL A 94 -1.47 -18.00 24.84
C VAL A 94 -0.99 -16.82 23.98
N ARG A 95 -1.34 -15.59 24.36
CA ARG A 95 -0.89 -14.35 23.70
C ARG A 95 0.63 -14.27 23.66
N GLN A 96 1.31 -14.46 24.79
CA GLN A 96 2.78 -14.41 24.87
C GLN A 96 3.45 -15.49 24.02
N ALA A 97 2.82 -16.68 23.93
CA ALA A 97 3.36 -17.79 23.15
C ALA A 97 3.11 -17.69 21.64
N THR A 98 2.26 -16.75 21.19
CA THR A 98 1.71 -16.72 19.83
C THR A 98 2.05 -15.42 19.10
N PRO A 99 2.88 -15.44 18.05
CA PRO A 99 3.16 -14.25 17.27
C PRO A 99 1.92 -13.82 16.46
N GLY A 100 1.68 -12.51 16.38
CA GLY A 100 0.52 -11.95 15.65
C GLY A 100 -0.82 -12.30 16.30
N PHE A 101 -0.87 -12.30 17.63
CA PHE A 101 -2.09 -12.54 18.39
C PHE A 101 -2.91 -11.25 18.53
N VAL A 102 -4.17 -11.30 18.10
CA VAL A 102 -5.12 -10.19 18.18
C VAL A 102 -6.31 -10.63 19.02
N GLU A 103 -6.44 -10.10 20.23
CA GLU A 103 -7.56 -10.41 21.12
C GLU A 103 -8.77 -9.52 20.80
N VAL A 104 -9.89 -10.18 20.50
CA VAL A 104 -11.18 -9.54 20.24
C VAL A 104 -12.12 -9.84 21.41
N PHE A 105 -12.37 -8.83 22.23
CA PHE A 105 -13.36 -8.92 23.29
C PHE A 105 -14.77 -8.67 22.73
N VAL A 106 -15.58 -9.72 22.68
CA VAL A 106 -16.99 -9.63 22.31
C VAL A 106 -17.80 -9.39 23.57
N ARG A 107 -18.10 -8.12 23.80
CA ARG A 107 -18.80 -7.65 24.99
C ARG A 107 -20.30 -7.59 24.74
N CYS A 108 -21.04 -8.06 25.73
CA CYS A 108 -22.50 -8.01 25.77
C CYS A 108 -22.92 -8.11 27.24
N PRO A 109 -23.76 -7.19 27.74
CA PRO A 109 -24.24 -7.24 29.12
C PRO A 109 -24.95 -8.57 29.42
N LEU A 110 -24.75 -9.10 30.64
CA LEU A 110 -25.34 -10.37 31.06
C LEU A 110 -26.86 -10.37 30.91
N ASP A 111 -27.53 -9.29 31.31
CA ASP A 111 -28.99 -9.16 31.22
C ASP A 111 -29.49 -9.34 29.79
N THR A 112 -28.81 -8.71 28.82
CA THR A 112 -29.11 -8.90 27.38
C THR A 112 -28.89 -10.34 26.93
N LEU A 113 -27.89 -11.04 27.46
CA LEU A 113 -27.63 -12.44 27.13
C LEU A 113 -28.68 -13.39 27.72
N VAL A 114 -29.13 -13.10 28.94
CA VAL A 114 -30.22 -13.84 29.62
C VAL A 114 -31.55 -13.63 28.89
N GLU A 115 -31.82 -12.43 28.39
CA GLU A 115 -33.00 -12.16 27.55
C GLU A 115 -32.94 -12.92 26.22
N ARG A 116 -31.78 -12.92 25.55
CA ARG A 116 -31.58 -13.61 24.26
C ARG A 116 -31.67 -15.13 24.40
N ASP A 117 -31.10 -15.69 25.48
CA ASP A 117 -30.91 -17.11 25.81
C ASP A 117 -30.99 -18.08 24.62
N THR A 118 -30.18 -17.82 23.60
CA THR A 118 -30.28 -18.48 22.28
C THR A 118 -30.15 -20.01 22.31
N LYS A 119 -29.50 -20.53 23.36
CA LYS A 119 -29.29 -21.97 23.58
C LYS A 119 -30.08 -22.52 24.78
N GLY A 120 -30.89 -21.70 25.46
CA GLY A 120 -31.61 -22.08 26.68
C GLY A 120 -30.69 -22.39 27.88
N LEU A 121 -29.44 -21.93 27.83
CA LEU A 121 -28.41 -22.26 28.83
C LEU A 121 -28.46 -21.32 30.03
N TYR A 122 -28.82 -20.06 29.83
CA TYR A 122 -28.90 -19.09 30.91
C TYR A 122 -30.03 -19.42 31.87
N ARG A 123 -31.21 -19.78 31.35
CA ARG A 123 -32.34 -20.21 32.19
C ARG A 123 -31.98 -21.41 33.06
N LYS A 124 -31.32 -22.42 32.48
CA LYS A 124 -30.87 -23.62 33.20
C LYS A 124 -29.78 -23.31 34.23
N ALA A 125 -28.84 -22.44 33.91
CA ALA A 125 -27.80 -22.01 34.83
C ALA A 125 -28.37 -21.25 36.03
N ILE A 126 -29.31 -20.32 35.79
CA ILE A 126 -30.00 -19.57 36.86
C ILE A 126 -30.84 -20.50 37.74
N ALA A 127 -31.46 -21.53 37.15
CA ALA A 127 -32.19 -22.56 37.90
C ALA A 127 -31.27 -23.54 38.67
N GLY A 128 -29.95 -23.43 38.54
CA GLY A 128 -28.98 -24.30 39.21
C GLY A 128 -28.77 -25.67 38.55
N GLU A 129 -29.35 -25.90 37.35
CA GLU A 129 -29.22 -27.15 36.61
C GLU A 129 -27.84 -27.31 35.94
N ILE A 130 -27.13 -26.20 35.72
CA ILE A 130 -25.78 -26.18 35.14
C ILE A 130 -24.81 -25.56 36.15
N ALA A 131 -23.97 -26.40 36.76
CA ALA A 131 -22.92 -25.94 37.65
C ALA A 131 -21.79 -25.22 36.89
N ASN A 132 -21.13 -24.27 37.55
CA ASN A 132 -19.97 -23.53 37.04
C ASN A 132 -20.23 -22.84 35.69
N PHE A 133 -21.42 -22.27 35.48
CA PHE A 133 -21.72 -21.55 34.25
C PHE A 133 -21.11 -20.15 34.27
N THR A 134 -20.24 -19.86 33.30
CA THR A 134 -19.50 -18.59 33.23
C THR A 134 -20.43 -17.40 33.08
N GLY A 135 -20.24 -16.38 33.91
CA GLY A 135 -21.08 -15.19 34.02
C GLY A 135 -22.25 -15.34 35.00
N VAL A 136 -22.54 -16.54 35.50
CA VAL A 136 -23.60 -16.77 36.50
C VAL A 136 -23.01 -17.32 37.80
N SER A 137 -22.40 -18.51 37.75
CA SER A 137 -21.84 -19.19 38.93
C SER A 137 -20.31 -19.36 38.86
N ASP A 138 -19.68 -18.94 37.76
CA ASP A 138 -18.23 -18.94 37.51
C ASP A 138 -17.85 -17.57 36.87
N PRO A 139 -16.74 -16.92 37.23
CA PRO A 139 -16.45 -15.56 36.76
C PRO A 139 -16.03 -15.53 35.28
N TYR A 140 -16.30 -14.40 34.63
CA TYR A 140 -15.66 -14.01 33.38
C TYR A 140 -14.75 -12.81 33.66
N GLU A 141 -13.47 -12.92 33.36
CA GLU A 141 -12.51 -11.85 33.54
C GLU A 141 -12.32 -11.12 32.22
N GLU A 142 -12.88 -9.90 32.10
CA GLU A 142 -12.74 -9.08 30.90
C GLU A 142 -11.25 -8.78 30.59
N PRO A 143 -10.82 -8.79 29.32
CA PRO A 143 -9.46 -8.41 28.95
C PRO A 143 -9.16 -6.96 29.34
N LEU A 144 -7.95 -6.69 29.86
CA LEU A 144 -7.53 -5.33 30.22
C LEU A 144 -7.02 -4.52 29.01
N LYS A 145 -6.52 -5.21 27.98
CA LYS A 145 -5.85 -4.62 26.81
C LYS A 145 -6.18 -5.41 25.54
N ALA A 146 -7.48 -5.65 25.29
CA ALA A 146 -7.89 -6.24 24.02
C ALA A 146 -7.52 -5.30 22.88
N GLU A 147 -7.05 -5.85 21.75
CA GLU A 147 -6.81 -5.08 20.54
C GLU A 147 -8.12 -4.54 19.93
N VAL A 148 -9.23 -5.28 20.14
CA VAL A 148 -10.56 -4.91 19.65
C VAL A 148 -11.62 -5.18 20.72
N VAL A 149 -12.57 -4.25 20.87
CA VAL A 149 -13.80 -4.46 21.65
C VAL A 149 -15.00 -4.31 20.72
N CYS A 150 -15.85 -5.34 20.68
CA CYS A 150 -17.12 -5.36 19.92
C CYS A 150 -18.29 -5.37 20.91
N GLU A 151 -19.06 -4.28 20.96
CA GLU A 151 -20.22 -4.10 21.85
C GLU A 151 -21.51 -4.56 21.16
N THR A 152 -21.75 -5.87 21.17
CA THR A 152 -22.81 -6.53 20.37
C THR A 152 -24.26 -6.28 20.86
N SER A 153 -24.42 -5.52 21.95
CA SER A 153 -25.73 -4.98 22.36
C SER A 153 -26.10 -3.70 21.61
N THR A 154 -25.12 -2.98 21.06
CA THR A 154 -25.31 -1.69 20.39
C THR A 154 -24.77 -1.65 18.96
N GLU A 155 -23.91 -2.60 18.59
CA GLU A 155 -23.32 -2.73 17.26
C GLU A 155 -24.06 -3.76 16.41
N THR A 156 -24.15 -3.47 15.12
CA THR A 156 -24.47 -4.45 14.09
C THR A 156 -23.28 -5.38 13.82
N LEU A 157 -23.55 -6.55 13.22
CA LEU A 157 -22.49 -7.48 12.78
C LEU A 157 -21.46 -6.81 11.86
N ALA A 158 -21.93 -5.96 10.94
CA ALA A 158 -21.06 -5.28 9.99
C ALA A 158 -20.08 -4.31 10.69
N GLU A 159 -20.56 -3.56 11.68
CA GLU A 159 -19.72 -2.65 12.47
C GLU A 159 -18.65 -3.41 13.27
N SER A 160 -19.04 -4.50 13.95
CA SER A 160 -18.08 -5.32 14.71
C SER A 160 -17.03 -5.96 13.80
N VAL A 161 -17.42 -6.49 12.63
CA VAL A 161 -16.48 -7.05 11.65
C VAL A 161 -15.54 -5.97 11.10
N ALA A 162 -16.06 -4.77 10.81
CA ALA A 162 -15.25 -3.65 10.33
C ALA A 162 -14.18 -3.24 11.35
N LYS A 163 -14.50 -3.19 12.65
CA LYS A 163 -13.51 -2.91 13.71
C LYS A 163 -12.38 -3.95 13.74
N VAL A 164 -12.72 -5.22 13.61
CA VAL A 164 -11.72 -6.30 13.59
C VAL A 164 -10.83 -6.17 12.35
N ILE A 165 -11.42 -5.95 11.17
CA ILE A 165 -10.67 -5.76 9.92
C ILE A 165 -9.74 -4.54 10.00
N ASP A 166 -10.23 -3.38 10.43
CA ASP A 166 -9.43 -2.16 10.57
C ASP A 166 -8.24 -2.38 11.52
N THR A 167 -8.46 -3.10 12.62
CA THR A 167 -7.37 -3.46 13.53
C THR A 167 -6.36 -4.41 12.90
N LEU A 168 -6.82 -5.42 12.16
CA LEU A 168 -5.93 -6.31 11.42
C LEU A 168 -5.12 -5.57 10.34
N GLU A 169 -5.72 -4.57 9.70
CA GLU A 169 -5.03 -3.69 8.74
C GLU A 169 -3.98 -2.82 9.44
N ARG A 170 -4.35 -2.16 10.55
CA ARG A 170 -3.46 -1.31 11.35
C ARG A 170 -2.29 -2.10 11.94
N LEU A 171 -2.50 -3.35 12.33
CA LEU A 171 -1.45 -4.23 12.84
C LEU A 171 -0.63 -4.90 11.72
N GLY A 172 -0.95 -4.62 10.44
CA GLY A 172 -0.26 -5.17 9.28
C GLY A 172 -0.51 -6.66 9.01
N HIS A 173 -1.56 -7.24 9.62
CA HIS A 173 -2.01 -8.60 9.36
C HIS A 173 -2.78 -8.71 8.04
N LEU A 174 -3.48 -7.63 7.66
CA LEU A 174 -4.16 -7.47 6.38
C LEU A 174 -3.67 -6.22 5.64
N PRO A 175 -3.66 -6.23 4.30
CA PRO A 175 -3.50 -5.01 3.54
C PRO A 175 -4.77 -4.15 3.67
N ARG A 176 -4.62 -2.86 4.00
CA ARG A 176 -5.72 -1.90 4.04
C ARG A 176 -6.31 -1.71 2.65
N GLN A 177 -7.61 -1.94 2.52
CA GLN A 177 -8.36 -1.58 1.31
C GLN A 177 -8.91 -0.18 1.50
N VAL A 178 -8.32 0.80 0.81
CA VAL A 178 -8.83 2.17 0.80
C VAL A 178 -9.93 2.23 -0.27
N PRO A 179 -11.20 2.48 0.10
CA PRO A 179 -12.26 2.67 -0.88
C PRO A 179 -11.95 3.91 -1.73
N GLU A 180 -12.23 3.84 -3.04
CA GLU A 180 -12.04 4.99 -3.92
C GLU A 180 -13.01 6.12 -3.53
N ARG A 181 -12.49 7.29 -3.19
CA ARG A 181 -13.27 8.52 -2.93
C ARG A 181 -13.22 9.45 -4.13
N LEU A 182 -13.62 8.88 -5.27
CA LEU A 182 -13.67 9.51 -6.58
C LEU A 182 -15.13 9.65 -7.01
N PRO A 183 -15.89 10.64 -6.51
CA PRO A 183 -17.30 10.80 -6.85
C PRO A 183 -17.50 11.03 -8.35
N GLU A 184 -18.60 10.53 -8.88
CA GLU A 184 -19.00 10.65 -10.29
C GLU A 184 -20.46 11.14 -10.40
N GLY A 185 -20.90 11.48 -11.61
CA GLY A 185 -22.31 11.83 -11.88
C GLY A 185 -22.86 12.98 -11.01
N GLU A 186 -24.06 12.78 -10.47
CA GLU A 186 -24.76 13.77 -9.64
C GLU A 186 -24.05 14.08 -8.32
N GLU A 187 -23.43 13.07 -7.69
CA GLU A 187 -22.66 13.23 -6.46
C GLU A 187 -21.50 14.20 -6.66
N LEU A 188 -20.74 14.04 -7.75
CA LEU A 188 -19.65 14.95 -8.10
C LEU A 188 -20.13 16.38 -8.31
N GLN A 189 -21.28 16.58 -8.96
CA GLN A 189 -21.82 17.93 -9.18
C GLN A 189 -22.27 18.57 -7.88
N SER A 190 -22.90 17.79 -7.00
CA SER A 190 -23.32 18.25 -5.67
C SER A 190 -22.12 18.66 -4.83
N LEU A 191 -21.08 17.82 -4.73
CA LEU A 191 -19.86 18.12 -4.00
C LEU A 191 -19.10 19.31 -4.59
N ARG A 192 -19.13 19.53 -5.91
CA ARG A 192 -18.57 20.74 -6.54
C ARG A 192 -19.37 22.00 -6.24
N ALA A 193 -20.68 21.91 -6.09
CA ALA A 193 -21.51 23.04 -5.65
C ALA A 193 -21.22 23.36 -4.19
N GLU A 194 -21.15 22.34 -3.33
CA GLU A 194 -20.76 22.46 -1.93
C GLU A 194 -19.36 23.08 -1.78
N ALA A 195 -18.36 22.59 -2.51
CA ALA A 195 -16.99 23.07 -2.44
C ALA A 195 -16.86 24.59 -2.71
N ARG A 196 -17.76 25.17 -3.50
CA ARG A 196 -17.78 26.62 -3.76
C ARG A 196 -18.29 27.45 -2.58
N LEU A 197 -18.97 26.83 -1.62
CA LEU A 197 -19.47 27.46 -0.40
C LEU A 197 -18.52 27.29 0.79
N LEU A 198 -17.58 26.34 0.70
CA LEU A 198 -16.59 26.06 1.75
C LEU A 198 -15.45 27.09 1.74
N PRO A 199 -14.76 27.28 2.88
CA PRO A 199 -13.49 28.00 2.92
C PRO A 199 -12.50 27.45 1.90
N ARG A 200 -11.86 28.37 1.19
CA ARG A 200 -10.99 28.06 0.05
C ARG A 200 -9.52 27.97 0.47
N LEU A 201 -8.83 26.94 -0.03
CA LEU A 201 -7.39 26.80 0.02
C LEU A 201 -6.85 26.59 -1.40
N GLU A 202 -5.95 27.49 -1.84
CA GLU A 202 -5.24 27.33 -3.11
C GLU A 202 -4.22 26.21 -3.02
N VAL A 203 -4.16 25.37 -4.06
CA VAL A 203 -3.21 24.27 -4.18
C VAL A 203 -2.61 24.22 -5.58
N GLY A 204 -1.51 23.47 -5.74
CA GLY A 204 -0.87 23.24 -7.04
C GLY A 204 -1.16 21.86 -7.64
N GLN A 205 -0.49 21.56 -8.75
CA GLN A 205 -0.61 20.26 -9.43
C GLN A 205 -0.06 19.09 -8.61
N ARG A 206 0.94 19.34 -7.76
CA ARG A 206 1.52 18.31 -6.88
C ARG A 206 0.56 17.90 -5.79
N GLU A 207 -0.09 18.87 -5.15
CA GLU A 207 -1.12 18.62 -4.15
C GLU A 207 -2.35 17.93 -4.77
N LEU A 208 -2.75 18.31 -6.00
CA LEU A 208 -3.79 17.57 -6.73
C LEU A 208 -3.39 16.12 -7.02
N SER A 209 -2.12 15.88 -7.36
CA SER A 209 -1.59 14.54 -7.58
C SER A 209 -1.66 13.70 -6.31
N ASP A 210 -1.16 14.23 -5.19
CA ASP A 210 -1.20 13.53 -3.89
C ASP A 210 -2.66 13.32 -3.42
N LEU A 211 -3.52 14.33 -3.55
CA LEU A 211 -4.96 14.25 -3.28
C LEU A 211 -5.63 13.10 -4.05
N PHE A 212 -5.42 13.07 -5.37
CA PHE A 212 -6.00 12.04 -6.23
C PHE A 212 -5.45 10.66 -5.87
N MET A 213 -4.15 10.54 -5.60
CA MET A 213 -3.53 9.27 -5.23
C MET A 213 -4.01 8.73 -3.88
N LEU A 214 -4.26 9.60 -2.90
CA LEU A 214 -4.92 9.23 -1.63
C LEU A 214 -6.35 8.74 -1.90
N ALA A 215 -7.13 9.52 -2.65
CA ALA A 215 -8.53 9.20 -2.95
C ALA A 215 -8.70 7.94 -3.83
N ALA A 216 -7.76 7.65 -4.73
CA ALA A 216 -7.78 6.48 -5.59
C ALA A 216 -7.19 5.21 -4.92
N GLY A 217 -6.72 5.30 -3.67
CA GLY A 217 -6.09 4.19 -2.97
C GLY A 217 -4.68 3.82 -3.48
N ALA A 218 -4.06 4.68 -4.30
CA ALA A 218 -2.70 4.46 -4.80
C ALA A 218 -1.65 4.51 -3.68
N LEU A 219 -1.96 5.16 -2.56
CA LEU A 219 -1.08 5.34 -1.39
C LEU A 219 -1.47 4.48 -0.18
N ALA A 220 -2.43 3.55 -0.34
CA ALA A 220 -2.84 2.63 0.71
C ALA A 220 -1.63 1.99 1.43
N PRO A 221 -1.62 1.89 2.77
CA PRO A 221 -2.74 2.14 3.68
C PRO A 221 -3.02 3.62 3.96
N VAL A 222 -2.18 4.55 3.49
CA VAL A 222 -2.40 5.98 3.69
C VAL A 222 -3.57 6.42 2.80
N ASP A 223 -4.63 6.87 3.44
CA ASP A 223 -5.88 7.32 2.82
C ASP A 223 -6.18 8.80 3.11
N SER A 224 -5.34 9.49 3.85
CA SER A 224 -5.55 10.88 4.25
C SER A 224 -4.23 11.63 4.17
N PHE A 225 -4.29 12.96 4.15
CA PHE A 225 -3.08 13.73 4.45
C PHE A 225 -2.65 13.42 5.88
N MET A 226 -1.38 13.07 6.06
CA MET A 226 -0.91 12.39 7.28
C MET A 226 -1.10 13.23 8.53
N GLY A 227 -1.58 12.59 9.60
CA GLY A 227 -1.53 13.13 10.96
C GLY A 227 -0.10 13.20 11.49
N ARG A 228 0.07 13.89 12.63
CA ARG A 228 1.39 14.15 13.23
C ARG A 228 2.16 12.86 13.55
N GLU A 229 1.49 11.84 14.08
CA GLU A 229 2.13 10.59 14.49
C GLU A 229 2.74 9.84 13.31
N ASP A 230 1.99 9.69 12.21
CA ASP A 230 2.49 9.07 10.99
C ASP A 230 3.61 9.90 10.36
N TYR A 231 3.46 11.22 10.31
CA TYR A 231 4.50 12.11 9.80
C TYR A 231 5.83 11.94 10.55
N GLU A 232 5.80 12.00 11.88
CA GLU A 232 6.99 11.85 12.73
C GLU A 232 7.62 10.46 12.60
N ALA A 233 6.80 9.40 12.52
CA ALA A 233 7.27 8.04 12.31
C ALA A 233 7.94 7.86 10.93
N VAL A 234 7.37 8.45 9.88
CA VAL A 234 7.86 8.31 8.50
C VAL A 234 9.22 8.99 8.33
N ILE A 235 9.38 10.22 8.81
CA ILE A 235 10.65 10.95 8.67
C ILE A 235 11.76 10.33 9.53
N SER A 236 11.42 9.71 10.66
CA SER A 236 12.39 9.11 11.59
C SER A 236 12.80 7.69 11.22
N SER A 237 11.87 6.86 10.75
CA SER A 237 12.08 5.42 10.59
C SER A 237 11.67 4.84 9.23
N GLY A 238 11.08 5.66 8.35
CA GLY A 238 10.55 5.18 7.08
C GLY A 238 9.36 4.21 7.23
N ARG A 239 8.58 4.41 8.31
CA ARG A 239 7.40 3.61 8.67
C ARG A 239 6.29 4.52 9.19
N LEU A 240 5.05 4.11 9.01
CA LEU A 240 3.88 4.71 9.67
C LEU A 240 3.94 4.45 11.18
N ALA A 241 3.12 5.16 11.96
CA ALA A 241 2.99 4.93 13.42
C ALA A 241 2.50 3.51 13.73
N SER A 242 1.78 2.89 12.80
CA SER A 242 1.41 1.46 12.81
C SER A 242 2.60 0.49 12.68
N GLY A 243 3.78 0.98 12.26
CA GLY A 243 4.94 0.18 11.92
C GLY A 243 5.00 -0.27 10.45
N LEU A 244 3.93 -0.04 9.66
CA LEU A 244 3.91 -0.40 8.24
C LEU A 244 4.91 0.41 7.42
N PRO A 245 5.59 -0.19 6.42
CA PRO A 245 6.53 0.55 5.56
C PRO A 245 5.87 1.71 4.81
N PHE A 246 6.43 2.91 4.97
CA PHE A 246 6.09 4.10 4.18
C PHE A 246 7.18 5.15 4.39
N THR A 247 7.82 5.60 3.32
CA THR A 247 9.13 6.28 3.43
C THR A 247 9.11 7.78 3.16
N ILE A 248 8.01 8.31 2.66
CA ILE A 248 7.86 9.71 2.23
C ILE A 248 6.56 10.26 2.81
N PRO A 249 6.56 11.39 3.54
CA PRO A 249 5.32 11.98 4.03
C PRO A 249 4.40 12.48 2.90
N ILE A 250 3.08 12.33 3.09
CA ILE A 250 2.06 12.86 2.18
C ILE A 250 1.27 13.92 2.94
N LEU A 251 1.63 15.18 2.71
CA LEU A 251 1.16 16.32 3.49
C LEU A 251 0.51 17.35 2.58
N LEU A 252 -0.62 17.91 3.03
CA LEU A 252 -1.13 19.15 2.48
C LEU A 252 -0.59 20.30 3.33
N ARG A 253 0.18 21.20 2.72
CA ARG A 253 0.87 22.26 3.44
C ARG A 253 0.22 23.61 3.21
N ALA A 254 0.12 24.41 4.26
CA ALA A 254 -0.47 25.75 4.22
C ALA A 254 0.38 26.77 5.00
N ALA A 255 0.29 28.03 4.61
CA ALA A 255 0.95 29.13 5.31
C ALA A 255 0.30 29.42 6.68
N SER A 256 -1.01 29.16 6.80
CA SER A 256 -1.79 29.34 8.02
C SER A 256 -2.83 28.22 8.18
N VAL A 257 -3.29 28.01 9.41
CA VAL A 257 -4.31 27.00 9.72
C VAL A 257 -5.71 27.54 9.37
N PRO A 258 -6.50 26.83 8.55
CA PRO A 258 -7.89 27.19 8.29
C PRO A 258 -8.74 27.14 9.57
N LYS A 259 -9.65 28.11 9.73
CA LYS A 259 -10.62 28.12 10.85
C LYS A 259 -11.93 27.42 10.45
N ALA A 260 -11.83 26.18 10.01
CA ALA A 260 -12.98 25.37 9.62
C ALA A 260 -12.62 23.88 9.61
N ASP A 261 -13.61 23.04 9.94
CA ASP A 261 -13.46 21.58 9.94
C ASP A 261 -13.50 21.00 8.51
N ARG A 262 -13.95 21.78 7.52
CA ARG A 262 -13.98 21.40 6.11
C ARG A 262 -13.49 22.54 5.23
N VAL A 263 -12.60 22.20 4.30
CA VAL A 263 -11.93 23.17 3.41
C VAL A 263 -11.97 22.63 1.99
N ALA A 264 -12.32 23.47 1.03
CA ALA A 264 -12.26 23.13 -0.38
C ALA A 264 -10.91 23.55 -0.99
N LEU A 265 -10.33 22.64 -1.76
CA LEU A 265 -9.05 22.80 -2.45
C LEU A 265 -9.31 23.28 -3.87
N PHE A 266 -8.55 24.28 -4.32
CA PHE A 266 -8.74 24.90 -5.62
C PHE A 266 -7.44 25.03 -6.42
N ILE A 267 -7.56 24.91 -7.75
CA ILE A 267 -6.53 25.34 -8.71
C ILE A 267 -7.18 26.39 -9.61
N GLY A 268 -6.87 27.66 -9.40
CA GLY A 268 -7.66 28.74 -10.00
C GLY A 268 -9.14 28.56 -9.65
N ASP A 269 -10.09 28.89 -10.51
CA ASP A 269 -11.52 28.81 -10.16
C ASP A 269 -12.10 27.39 -10.06
N ARG A 270 -11.27 26.36 -10.31
CA ARG A 270 -11.71 24.97 -10.33
C ARG A 270 -11.59 24.33 -8.93
N PRO A 271 -12.69 23.87 -8.31
CA PRO A 271 -12.62 23.02 -7.13
C PRO A 271 -12.04 21.66 -7.52
N VAL A 272 -10.98 21.25 -6.83
CA VAL A 272 -10.26 20.01 -7.11
C VAL A 272 -10.39 18.98 -5.98
N GLY A 273 -10.73 19.39 -4.77
CA GLY A 273 -10.93 18.48 -3.65
C GLY A 273 -11.63 19.11 -2.46
N ILE A 274 -12.01 18.28 -1.49
CA ILE A 274 -12.45 18.69 -0.17
C ILE A 274 -11.59 17.96 0.85
N LEU A 275 -11.09 18.69 1.85
CA LEU A 275 -10.43 18.16 3.04
C LEU A 275 -11.39 18.28 4.22
N ASN A 276 -11.69 17.16 4.86
CA ASN A 276 -12.29 17.11 6.20
C ASN A 276 -11.15 17.21 7.21
N LEU A 277 -10.86 18.44 7.67
CA LEU A 277 -9.72 18.76 8.52
C LEU A 277 -9.87 18.09 9.88
N ALA A 278 -8.91 17.23 10.23
CA ALA A 278 -8.86 16.55 11.53
C ALA A 278 -7.93 17.27 12.51
N ASP A 279 -6.72 17.65 12.05
CA ASP A 279 -5.72 18.35 12.85
C ASP A 279 -4.77 19.16 11.94
N ALA A 280 -4.13 20.19 12.52
CA ALA A 280 -3.09 20.97 11.86
C ALA A 280 -1.87 21.13 12.79
N TYR A 281 -0.67 20.87 12.26
CA TYR A 281 0.55 20.90 13.05
C TYR A 281 1.72 21.54 12.30
N PRO A 282 2.65 22.21 13.01
CA PRO A 282 3.84 22.76 12.38
C PRO A 282 4.81 21.62 12.06
N THR A 283 5.48 21.73 10.92
CA THR A 283 6.55 20.80 10.54
C THR A 283 7.92 21.48 10.61
N ASP A 284 8.96 20.67 10.76
CA ASP A 284 10.35 21.09 10.66
C ASP A 284 10.92 20.65 9.30
N HIS A 285 11.07 21.60 8.38
CA HIS A 285 11.57 21.34 7.04
C HIS A 285 13.01 20.82 7.03
N ALA A 286 13.87 21.26 7.94
CA ALA A 286 15.25 20.80 8.03
C ALA A 286 15.30 19.32 8.43
N ARG A 287 14.54 18.97 9.47
CA ARG A 287 14.43 17.59 9.95
C ARG A 287 13.80 16.67 8.91
N GLU A 288 12.75 17.12 8.22
CA GLU A 288 12.15 16.35 7.13
C GLU A 288 13.11 16.23 5.93
N ALA A 289 13.87 17.28 5.59
CA ALA A 289 14.82 17.24 4.48
C ALA A 289 15.89 16.16 4.71
N LEU A 290 16.48 16.13 5.90
CA LEU A 290 17.42 15.09 6.32
C LEU A 290 16.75 13.72 6.36
N GLY A 291 15.55 13.64 6.95
CA GLY A 291 14.80 12.40 7.07
C GLY A 291 14.45 11.78 5.72
N VAL A 292 14.03 12.57 4.73
CA VAL A 292 13.53 12.07 3.44
C VAL A 292 14.62 12.02 2.36
N TYR A 293 15.42 13.08 2.25
CA TYR A 293 16.40 13.23 1.16
C TYR A 293 17.84 12.92 1.59
N GLY A 294 18.11 12.87 2.89
CA GLY A 294 19.47 12.69 3.43
C GLY A 294 20.35 13.94 3.31
N THR A 295 19.78 15.10 2.97
CA THR A 295 20.49 16.37 2.78
C THR A 295 19.55 17.56 2.99
N GLU A 296 20.12 18.71 3.36
CA GLU A 296 19.41 20.02 3.45
C GLU A 296 19.76 20.96 2.30
N ASP A 297 20.55 20.48 1.34
CA ASP A 297 21.01 21.25 0.19
C ASP A 297 19.84 21.67 -0.72
N GLU A 298 19.67 22.97 -0.90
CA GLU A 298 18.59 23.57 -1.72
C GLU A 298 18.81 23.40 -3.23
N ALA A 299 20.00 22.95 -3.65
CA ALA A 299 20.20 22.48 -5.01
C ALA A 299 19.46 21.15 -5.27
N HIS A 300 19.15 20.37 -4.23
CA HIS A 300 18.29 19.20 -4.35
C HIS A 300 16.84 19.62 -4.64
N PRO A 301 16.25 19.22 -5.79
CA PRO A 301 14.90 19.67 -6.17
C PRO A 301 13.84 19.41 -5.12
N GLY A 302 13.81 18.20 -4.53
CA GLY A 302 12.85 17.86 -3.48
C GLY A 302 13.01 18.68 -2.18
N VAL A 303 14.25 19.10 -1.86
CA VAL A 303 14.51 19.93 -0.67
C VAL A 303 14.05 21.36 -0.91
N ARG A 304 14.31 21.90 -2.11
CA ARG A 304 13.80 23.22 -2.51
C ARG A 304 12.28 23.29 -2.41
N VAL A 305 11.60 22.30 -2.98
CA VAL A 305 10.14 22.18 -2.91
C VAL A 305 9.64 22.17 -1.46
N LEU A 306 10.31 21.42 -0.58
CA LEU A 306 9.97 21.38 0.84
C LEU A 306 10.17 22.74 1.51
N LYS A 307 11.27 23.44 1.25
CA LYS A 307 11.55 24.77 1.83
C LYS A 307 10.61 25.86 1.34
N ASP A 308 10.18 25.78 0.08
CA ASP A 308 9.22 26.74 -0.51
C ASP A 308 7.77 26.52 -0.04
N SER A 309 7.50 25.43 0.70
CA SER A 309 6.17 25.04 1.13
C SER A 309 5.72 25.69 2.45
N GLY A 310 4.42 25.64 2.73
CA GLY A 310 3.85 26.10 4.00
C GLY A 310 4.38 25.32 5.21
N ARG A 311 4.48 26.00 6.36
CA ARG A 311 4.95 25.41 7.63
C ARG A 311 3.91 24.50 8.28
N TRP A 312 2.62 24.73 8.05
CA TRP A 312 1.55 23.94 8.65
C TRP A 312 1.19 22.77 7.76
N ALA A 313 1.25 21.55 8.29
CA ALA A 313 0.63 20.39 7.69
C ALA A 313 -0.82 20.29 8.14
N LEU A 314 -1.73 20.10 7.19
CA LEU A 314 -3.15 19.88 7.39
C LEU A 314 -3.43 18.39 7.19
N SER A 315 -3.98 17.74 8.20
CA SER A 315 -4.33 16.31 8.17
C SER A 315 -5.83 16.12 8.09
N GLY A 316 -6.25 15.02 7.48
CA GLY A 316 -7.67 14.71 7.38
C GLY A 316 -8.05 13.92 6.15
N GLU A 317 -9.29 13.44 6.17
CA GLU A 317 -9.88 12.71 5.07
C GLU A 317 -10.07 13.59 3.84
N VAL A 318 -9.86 13.00 2.65
CA VAL A 318 -9.91 13.71 1.38
C VAL A 318 -10.95 13.13 0.42
N ILE A 319 -11.62 14.04 -0.29
CA ILE A 319 -12.47 13.73 -1.44
C ILE A 319 -11.87 14.41 -2.66
N ALA A 320 -11.56 13.66 -3.72
CA ALA A 320 -10.98 14.22 -4.94
C ALA A 320 -12.09 14.54 -5.96
N LEU A 321 -12.26 15.82 -6.29
CA LEU A 321 -13.25 16.31 -7.26
C LEU A 321 -12.65 16.48 -8.68
N ALA A 322 -11.35 16.25 -8.80
CA ALA A 322 -10.59 16.31 -10.04
C ALA A 322 -9.47 15.27 -10.03
N ARG A 323 -9.01 14.91 -11.24
CA ARG A 323 -7.83 14.10 -11.48
C ARG A 323 -6.73 14.97 -12.11
N PRO A 324 -5.44 14.72 -11.85
CA PRO A 324 -4.36 15.26 -12.67
C PRO A 324 -4.58 14.88 -14.14
N THR A 325 -4.35 15.81 -15.07
CA THR A 325 -4.42 15.49 -16.50
C THR A 325 -3.05 15.04 -16.99
N SER A 326 -2.95 13.85 -17.57
CA SER A 326 -1.74 13.43 -18.27
C SER A 326 -1.68 13.98 -19.71
N GLY A 327 -2.81 14.44 -20.24
CA GLY A 327 -3.01 14.65 -21.68
C GLY A 327 -3.36 13.37 -22.45
N PHE A 328 -3.43 12.21 -21.77
CA PHE A 328 -3.72 10.90 -22.36
C PHE A 328 -4.72 10.12 -21.48
N PRO A 329 -5.99 10.56 -21.41
CA PRO A 329 -7.00 10.04 -20.48
C PRO A 329 -7.25 8.53 -20.62
N GLU A 330 -7.03 7.96 -21.79
CA GLU A 330 -7.14 6.53 -22.06
C GLU A 330 -6.11 5.67 -21.29
N PHE A 331 -5.02 6.28 -20.81
CA PHE A 331 -4.01 5.63 -19.98
C PHE A 331 -4.09 6.01 -18.49
N ASP A 332 -4.98 6.93 -18.10
CA ASP A 332 -5.18 7.40 -16.72
C ASP A 332 -5.98 6.40 -15.87
N LEU A 333 -5.46 5.17 -15.77
CA LEU A 333 -6.09 4.08 -15.05
C LEU A 333 -5.87 4.21 -13.54
N THR A 334 -6.92 4.01 -12.74
CA THR A 334 -6.81 3.92 -11.28
C THR A 334 -6.23 2.57 -10.83
N PRO A 335 -5.81 2.42 -9.56
CA PRO A 335 -5.42 1.12 -9.01
C PRO A 335 -6.49 0.04 -9.20
N ALA A 336 -7.78 0.39 -9.01
CA ALA A 336 -8.89 -0.54 -9.19
C ALA A 336 -9.01 -0.99 -10.66
N GLN A 337 -8.88 -0.06 -11.60
CA GLN A 337 -8.95 -0.36 -13.03
C GLN A 337 -7.78 -1.24 -13.50
N VAL A 338 -6.55 -0.96 -13.07
CA VAL A 338 -5.39 -1.82 -13.41
C VAL A 338 -5.54 -3.22 -12.80
N ARG A 339 -6.07 -3.34 -11.57
CA ARG A 339 -6.40 -4.64 -10.98
C ARG A 339 -7.50 -5.38 -11.76
N ALA A 340 -8.49 -4.67 -12.29
CA ALA A 340 -9.52 -5.25 -13.14
C ALA A 340 -8.91 -5.80 -14.45
N VAL A 341 -8.00 -5.06 -15.11
CA VAL A 341 -7.26 -5.56 -16.29
C VAL A 341 -6.46 -6.81 -15.94
N LYS A 342 -5.74 -6.81 -14.81
CA LYS A 342 -5.00 -7.98 -14.31
C LYS A 342 -5.93 -9.20 -14.13
N ALA A 343 -7.10 -9.01 -13.52
CA ALA A 343 -8.08 -10.06 -13.28
C ALA A 343 -8.71 -10.59 -14.58
N GLN A 344 -9.09 -9.71 -15.52
CA GLN A 344 -9.63 -10.07 -16.83
C GLN A 344 -8.65 -10.90 -17.65
N ARG A 345 -7.35 -10.62 -17.54
CA ARG A 345 -6.28 -11.38 -18.19
C ARG A 345 -5.86 -12.63 -17.41
N ALA A 346 -6.54 -12.95 -16.30
CA ALA A 346 -6.22 -14.06 -15.41
C ALA A 346 -4.75 -14.08 -14.91
N TRP A 347 -4.11 -12.92 -14.85
CA TRP A 347 -2.73 -12.79 -14.37
C TRP A 347 -2.69 -12.99 -12.85
N ARG A 348 -1.86 -13.92 -12.37
CA ARG A 348 -1.62 -14.11 -10.94
C ARG A 348 -0.54 -13.13 -10.46
N THR A 349 0.50 -12.99 -11.26
CA THR A 349 1.68 -12.17 -11.02
C THR A 349 1.80 -11.05 -12.04
N MET A 350 2.29 -9.89 -11.62
CA MET A 350 2.48 -8.74 -12.49
C MET A 350 3.66 -7.93 -11.99
N VAL A 351 4.54 -7.51 -12.89
CA VAL A 351 5.70 -6.67 -12.56
C VAL A 351 5.44 -5.22 -12.93
N GLY A 352 5.74 -4.29 -12.01
CA GLY A 352 5.70 -2.85 -12.29
C GLY A 352 7.05 -2.33 -12.77
N PHE A 353 7.05 -1.47 -13.79
CA PHE A 353 8.21 -0.72 -14.23
C PHE A 353 7.94 0.79 -14.17
N GLN A 354 8.67 1.49 -13.30
CA GLN A 354 8.68 2.94 -13.19
C GLN A 354 9.60 3.53 -14.27
N THR A 355 9.13 4.54 -14.99
CA THR A 355 10.02 5.35 -15.83
C THR A 355 9.58 6.80 -15.92
N ARG A 356 10.53 7.70 -16.17
CA ARG A 356 10.25 9.04 -16.70
C ARG A 356 10.98 9.29 -18.01
N ASN A 357 11.77 8.34 -18.49
CA ASN A 357 12.53 8.44 -19.73
C ASN A 357 11.96 7.48 -20.77
N PRO A 358 12.15 7.73 -22.08
CA PRO A 358 11.93 6.71 -23.10
C PRO A 358 12.60 5.38 -22.71
N VAL A 359 11.93 4.27 -22.99
CA VAL A 359 12.46 2.94 -22.71
C VAL A 359 13.47 2.58 -23.80
N HIS A 360 14.75 2.54 -23.44
CA HIS A 360 15.84 2.08 -24.31
C HIS A 360 16.12 0.58 -24.10
N ARG A 361 17.04 -0.01 -24.86
CA ARG A 361 17.32 -1.47 -24.88
C ARG A 361 17.68 -2.04 -23.51
N ALA A 362 18.40 -1.29 -22.68
CA ALA A 362 18.64 -1.69 -21.29
C ALA A 362 17.36 -1.80 -20.44
N HIS A 363 16.44 -0.83 -20.49
CA HIS A 363 15.16 -0.92 -19.81
C HIS A 363 14.28 -2.04 -20.40
N GLU A 364 14.28 -2.21 -21.72
CA GLU A 364 13.58 -3.31 -22.40
C GLU A 364 14.10 -4.68 -21.91
N TYR A 365 15.41 -4.85 -21.77
CA TYR A 365 16.01 -6.07 -21.25
C TYR A 365 15.55 -6.38 -19.81
N LEU A 366 15.53 -5.38 -18.92
CA LEU A 366 15.03 -5.55 -17.55
C LEU A 366 13.57 -6.02 -17.54
N GLN A 367 12.72 -5.37 -18.35
CA GLN A 367 11.30 -5.70 -18.48
C GLN A 367 11.10 -7.12 -19.02
N LYS A 368 11.87 -7.52 -20.04
CA LYS A 368 11.78 -8.86 -20.64
C LYS A 368 12.25 -9.96 -19.71
N VAL A 369 13.38 -9.77 -19.03
CA VAL A 369 13.85 -10.75 -18.02
C VAL A 369 12.84 -10.93 -16.90
N ALA A 370 12.19 -9.85 -16.44
CA ALA A 370 11.13 -9.97 -15.45
C ALA A 370 9.89 -10.71 -16.00
N LEU A 371 9.49 -10.43 -17.24
CA LEU A 371 8.35 -11.08 -17.90
C LEU A 371 8.51 -12.59 -18.09
N GLU A 372 9.72 -13.14 -18.06
CA GLU A 372 9.94 -14.61 -18.09
C GLU A 372 9.43 -15.31 -16.83
N ILE A 373 9.33 -14.61 -15.69
CA ILE A 373 8.94 -15.19 -14.39
C ILE A 373 7.60 -14.68 -13.85
N VAL A 374 6.94 -13.75 -14.56
CA VAL A 374 5.63 -13.21 -14.18
C VAL A 374 4.62 -13.29 -15.31
N ASP A 375 3.33 -13.07 -15.04
CA ASP A 375 2.29 -13.17 -16.07
C ASP A 375 2.12 -11.90 -16.92
N GLY A 376 2.50 -10.74 -16.39
CA GLY A 376 2.34 -9.48 -17.12
C GLY A 376 3.19 -8.33 -16.61
N LEU A 377 3.30 -7.28 -17.43
CA LEU A 377 4.05 -6.06 -17.19
C LEU A 377 3.09 -4.87 -17.12
N LEU A 378 3.22 -4.08 -16.06
CA LEU A 378 2.68 -2.72 -15.98
C LEU A 378 3.82 -1.72 -16.26
N LEU A 379 3.88 -1.19 -17.48
CA LEU A 379 4.72 -0.05 -17.81
C LEU A 379 4.04 1.22 -17.31
N HIS A 380 4.63 1.86 -16.30
CA HIS A 380 3.94 2.86 -15.47
C HIS A 380 4.71 4.20 -15.45
N PRO A 381 4.74 4.95 -16.56
CA PRO A 381 5.49 6.20 -16.68
C PRO A 381 4.91 7.37 -15.86
N LEU A 382 5.77 8.19 -15.29
CA LEU A 382 5.41 9.50 -14.74
C LEU A 382 5.18 10.50 -15.89
N VAL A 383 3.99 11.07 -15.96
CA VAL A 383 3.59 12.05 -16.98
C VAL A 383 3.23 13.43 -16.41
N GLY A 384 3.26 13.58 -15.08
CA GLY A 384 3.11 14.88 -14.41
C GLY A 384 4.33 15.81 -14.58
N GLU A 385 4.38 16.89 -13.78
CA GLU A 385 5.48 17.86 -13.83
C GLU A 385 6.85 17.18 -13.68
N THR A 386 7.65 17.25 -14.74
CA THR A 386 9.04 16.78 -14.78
C THR A 386 10.00 17.96 -14.84
N LYS A 387 11.30 17.71 -14.70
CA LYS A 387 12.32 18.77 -14.87
C LYS A 387 12.29 19.30 -16.30
N SER A 388 12.72 20.55 -16.48
CA SER A 388 12.67 21.27 -17.76
C SER A 388 13.53 20.64 -18.86
N ASP A 389 14.48 19.77 -18.53
CA ASP A 389 15.34 19.05 -19.47
C ASP A 389 14.83 17.65 -19.84
N ASP A 390 13.70 17.21 -19.30
CA ASP A 390 13.08 15.93 -19.64
C ASP A 390 12.33 16.01 -20.98
N ILE A 391 12.36 14.90 -21.73
CA ILE A 391 11.65 14.76 -23.02
C ILE A 391 10.14 14.94 -22.80
N PRO A 392 9.42 15.72 -23.64
CA PRO A 392 7.99 15.98 -23.46
C PRO A 392 7.15 14.70 -23.32
N ALA A 393 6.12 14.73 -22.47
CA ALA A 393 5.28 13.57 -22.19
C ALA A 393 4.67 12.96 -23.47
N SER A 394 4.24 13.78 -24.43
CA SER A 394 3.70 13.33 -25.72
C SER A 394 4.70 12.56 -26.58
N VAL A 395 5.99 12.90 -26.51
CA VAL A 395 7.05 12.17 -27.21
C VAL A 395 7.32 10.84 -26.49
N ARG A 396 7.39 10.86 -25.15
CA ARG A 396 7.60 9.66 -24.34
C ARG A 396 6.46 8.65 -24.53
N MET A 397 5.21 9.09 -24.50
CA MET A 397 4.04 8.22 -24.70
C MET A 397 4.01 7.56 -26.08
N ARG A 398 4.40 8.28 -27.13
CA ARG A 398 4.58 7.67 -28.47
C ARG A 398 5.70 6.63 -28.48
N CYS A 399 6.83 6.92 -27.83
CA CYS A 399 7.92 5.95 -27.71
C CYS A 399 7.49 4.66 -27.00
N TYR A 400 6.68 4.77 -25.94
CA TYR A 400 6.19 3.59 -25.22
C TYR A 400 5.24 2.76 -26.07
N GLN A 401 4.33 3.39 -26.81
CA GLN A 401 3.39 2.70 -27.71
C GLN A 401 4.14 1.95 -28.83
N GLU A 402 5.03 2.64 -29.56
CA GLU A 402 5.87 2.01 -30.60
C GLU A 402 6.64 0.81 -30.06
N LEU A 403 7.18 0.93 -28.84
CA LEU A 403 7.91 -0.17 -28.22
C LEU A 403 6.98 -1.34 -27.87
N LEU A 404 5.83 -1.08 -27.23
CA LEU A 404 4.92 -2.14 -26.81
C LEU A 404 4.30 -2.86 -28.02
N ASP A 405 3.85 -2.11 -29.03
CA ASP A 405 3.19 -2.67 -30.21
C ASP A 405 4.16 -3.51 -31.07
N GLY A 406 5.41 -3.06 -31.20
CA GLY A 406 6.40 -3.75 -32.03
C GLY A 406 7.18 -4.87 -31.33
N TYR A 407 7.28 -4.84 -30.00
CA TYR A 407 8.30 -5.65 -29.30
C TYR A 407 7.83 -6.40 -28.04
N TYR A 408 6.54 -6.32 -27.70
CA TYR A 408 5.93 -7.04 -26.57
C TYR A 408 4.69 -7.82 -27.02
N PRO A 409 4.38 -8.97 -26.38
CA PRO A 409 3.08 -9.61 -26.58
C PRO A 409 1.96 -8.73 -26.02
N ALA A 410 0.97 -8.40 -26.85
CA ALA A 410 -0.10 -7.46 -26.51
C ALA A 410 -0.92 -7.88 -25.27
N ASP A 411 -1.07 -9.19 -25.06
CA ASP A 411 -1.77 -9.79 -23.93
C ASP A 411 -0.91 -9.87 -22.65
N ARG A 412 0.37 -9.46 -22.71
CA ARG A 412 1.36 -9.53 -21.61
C ARG A 412 1.82 -8.16 -21.08
N ALA A 413 1.42 -7.06 -21.72
CA ALA A 413 1.79 -5.71 -21.29
C ALA A 413 0.58 -4.77 -21.16
N VAL A 414 0.65 -3.85 -20.20
CA VAL A 414 -0.30 -2.74 -19.98
C VAL A 414 0.51 -1.46 -19.80
N LEU A 415 0.10 -0.42 -20.52
CA LEU A 415 0.57 0.96 -20.33
C LEU A 415 -0.46 1.72 -19.50
N ALA A 416 -0.04 2.34 -18.41
CA ALA A 416 -0.86 3.25 -17.62
C ALA A 416 -0.01 4.41 -17.12
N THR A 417 -0.57 5.60 -17.02
CA THR A 417 0.14 6.78 -16.51
C THR A 417 0.19 6.76 -14.98
N ASN A 418 1.34 7.13 -14.42
CA ASN A 418 1.50 7.31 -12.98
C ASN A 418 1.18 8.77 -12.62
N PRO A 419 0.12 9.05 -11.84
CA PRO A 419 -0.24 10.41 -11.45
C PRO A 419 0.72 11.01 -10.42
N ALA A 420 1.65 10.23 -9.86
CA ALA A 420 2.63 10.76 -8.92
C ALA A 420 3.53 11.85 -9.53
N TRP A 421 4.17 12.63 -8.67
CA TRP A 421 5.21 13.58 -9.04
C TRP A 421 6.56 13.15 -8.45
N MET A 422 7.64 13.49 -9.17
CA MET A 422 8.99 13.03 -8.83
C MET A 422 9.58 13.87 -7.69
N ARG A 423 9.90 13.22 -6.56
CA ARG A 423 10.53 13.86 -5.39
C ARG A 423 12.06 13.84 -5.44
N TYR A 424 12.61 12.93 -6.25
CA TYR A 424 14.04 12.64 -6.36
C TYR A 424 14.66 12.16 -5.05
N ALA A 425 13.90 11.46 -4.19
CA ALA A 425 14.36 11.00 -2.88
C ALA A 425 15.07 9.63 -2.92
N GLY A 426 15.60 9.24 -4.09
CA GLY A 426 16.47 8.08 -4.28
C GLY A 426 15.94 6.81 -3.60
N PRO A 427 16.67 6.24 -2.62
CA PRO A 427 16.26 5.02 -1.93
C PRO A 427 14.86 5.09 -1.31
N LYS A 428 14.52 6.17 -0.62
CA LYS A 428 13.19 6.31 0.01
C LYS A 428 12.09 6.37 -1.04
N GLU A 429 12.33 7.00 -2.19
CA GLU A 429 11.37 7.01 -3.28
C GLU A 429 11.28 5.68 -4.04
N ALA A 430 12.33 4.85 -4.03
CA ALA A 430 12.25 3.49 -4.56
C ALA A 430 11.25 2.63 -3.78
N VAL A 431 11.25 2.73 -2.44
CA VAL A 431 10.26 2.06 -1.57
C VAL A 431 8.85 2.61 -1.81
N PHE A 432 8.71 3.94 -1.87
CA PHE A 432 7.45 4.61 -2.21
C PHE A 432 6.89 4.12 -3.56
N HIS A 433 7.74 4.08 -4.59
CA HIS A 433 7.38 3.56 -5.91
C HIS A 433 6.96 2.09 -5.88
N ALA A 434 7.58 1.25 -5.06
CA ALA A 434 7.17 -0.15 -4.88
C ALA A 434 5.79 -0.25 -4.22
N ILE A 435 5.52 0.55 -3.17
CA ILE A 435 4.23 0.61 -2.48
C ILE A 435 3.12 1.03 -3.45
N VAL A 436 3.33 2.07 -4.25
CA VAL A 436 2.38 2.47 -5.29
C VAL A 436 2.08 1.31 -6.23
N ARG A 437 3.11 0.59 -6.71
CA ARG A 437 2.91 -0.55 -7.66
C ARG A 437 2.17 -1.71 -7.04
N ARG A 438 2.45 -2.02 -5.77
CA ARG A 438 1.68 -2.99 -5.00
C ARG A 438 0.21 -2.63 -5.00
N ASN A 439 -0.11 -1.36 -4.78
CA ASN A 439 -1.49 -0.87 -4.73
C ASN A 439 -2.19 -0.92 -6.10
N TYR A 440 -1.45 -0.81 -7.20
CA TYR A 440 -1.93 -1.09 -8.57
C TYR A 440 -2.01 -2.59 -8.92
N GLY A 441 -1.65 -3.49 -8.00
CA GLY A 441 -1.80 -4.94 -8.16
C GLY A 441 -0.54 -5.69 -8.64
N CYS A 442 0.59 -4.99 -8.76
CA CYS A 442 1.87 -5.64 -9.04
C CYS A 442 2.30 -6.52 -7.85
N THR A 443 2.77 -7.73 -8.17
CA THR A 443 3.41 -8.65 -7.22
C THR A 443 4.92 -8.47 -7.20
N HIS A 444 5.49 -7.90 -8.27
CA HIS A 444 6.91 -7.65 -8.42
C HIS A 444 7.16 -6.19 -8.81
N PHE A 445 8.32 -5.64 -8.43
CA PHE A 445 8.75 -4.31 -8.86
C PHE A 445 10.21 -4.32 -9.29
N ILE A 446 10.48 -3.79 -10.49
CA ILE A 446 11.83 -3.65 -11.02
C ILE A 446 12.49 -2.43 -10.39
N VAL A 447 13.68 -2.65 -9.83
CA VAL A 447 14.55 -1.59 -9.34
C VAL A 447 15.91 -1.76 -10.01
N GLY A 448 16.34 -0.71 -10.72
CA GLY A 448 17.65 -0.64 -11.33
C GLY A 448 18.63 0.19 -10.49
N ARG A 449 19.83 0.40 -11.04
CA ARG A 449 20.81 1.33 -10.47
C ARG A 449 20.23 2.74 -10.35
N ASP A 450 20.63 3.46 -9.30
CA ASP A 450 20.33 4.89 -9.09
C ASP A 450 18.83 5.23 -9.23
N HIS A 451 17.98 4.29 -8.79
CA HIS A 451 16.53 4.42 -8.91
C HIS A 451 16.06 5.65 -8.13
N ALA A 452 15.31 6.51 -8.83
CA ALA A 452 14.82 7.79 -8.32
C ALA A 452 15.88 8.78 -7.82
N GLY A 453 17.15 8.59 -8.19
CA GLY A 453 18.24 9.49 -7.84
C GLY A 453 18.24 10.80 -8.63
N VAL A 454 19.05 11.73 -8.15
CA VAL A 454 19.42 12.99 -8.82
C VAL A 454 20.87 13.31 -8.51
N GLY A 455 21.60 13.81 -9.52
CA GLY A 455 22.98 14.25 -9.35
C GLY A 455 23.85 13.14 -8.76
N SER A 456 24.52 13.46 -7.66
CA SER A 456 25.38 12.53 -6.91
C SER A 456 24.97 12.41 -5.43
N TYR A 457 23.71 12.71 -5.10
CA TYR A 457 23.23 12.71 -3.71
C TYR A 457 23.12 11.29 -3.11
N TYR A 458 23.03 10.26 -3.94
CA TYR A 458 22.85 8.89 -3.50
C TYR A 458 23.93 7.97 -4.08
N ASP A 459 24.35 6.99 -3.30
CA ASP A 459 25.15 5.89 -3.83
C ASP A 459 24.36 5.10 -4.90
N THR A 460 25.07 4.63 -5.92
CA THR A 460 24.49 3.98 -7.11
C THR A 460 23.57 2.79 -6.78
N TYR A 461 23.82 2.08 -5.67
CA TYR A 461 23.01 0.93 -5.25
C TYR A 461 22.30 1.15 -3.90
N ALA A 462 22.25 2.40 -3.40
CA ALA A 462 21.51 2.70 -2.17
C ALA A 462 20.02 2.31 -2.30
N ALA A 463 19.43 2.51 -3.48
CA ALA A 463 18.05 2.10 -3.76
C ALA A 463 17.84 0.57 -3.76
N HIS A 464 18.89 -0.24 -3.87
CA HIS A 464 18.78 -1.68 -3.66
C HIS A 464 18.85 -2.03 -2.17
N ARG A 465 19.82 -1.43 -1.45
CA ARG A 465 20.11 -1.77 -0.06
C ARG A 465 19.00 -1.36 0.92
N ILE A 466 18.27 -0.27 0.65
CA ILE A 466 17.14 0.12 1.51
C ILE A 466 16.08 -0.98 1.66
N PHE A 467 15.92 -1.84 0.65
CA PHE A 467 14.99 -2.95 0.72
C PHE A 467 15.42 -4.06 1.69
N ASP A 468 16.68 -4.09 2.11
CA ASP A 468 17.19 -5.03 3.13
C ASP A 468 16.75 -4.64 4.55
N GLU A 469 16.23 -3.43 4.75
CA GLU A 469 15.68 -2.94 6.02
C GLU A 469 14.28 -3.51 6.34
N TYR A 470 13.66 -4.19 5.36
CA TYR A 470 12.32 -4.75 5.46
C TYR A 470 12.34 -6.27 5.48
N GLY A 471 11.55 -6.86 6.37
CA GLY A 471 11.42 -8.31 6.47
C GLY A 471 10.76 -8.94 5.23
N PRO A 472 10.99 -10.24 4.97
CA PRO A 472 10.34 -10.93 3.86
C PRO A 472 8.81 -10.77 3.89
N GLY A 473 8.25 -10.27 2.79
CA GLY A 473 6.80 -10.06 2.63
C GLY A 473 6.24 -8.82 3.32
N GLU A 474 7.04 -8.06 4.07
CA GLU A 474 6.59 -6.88 4.82
C GLU A 474 6.08 -5.76 3.90
N LEU A 475 6.75 -5.55 2.76
CA LEU A 475 6.30 -4.58 1.76
C LEU A 475 5.06 -5.03 0.99
N GLY A 476 4.74 -6.33 0.99
CA GLY A 476 3.64 -6.90 0.20
C GLY A 476 3.93 -6.95 -1.32
N ILE A 477 5.17 -6.72 -1.74
CA ILE A 477 5.63 -6.78 -3.13
C ILE A 477 7.08 -7.28 -3.16
N GLU A 478 7.43 -8.11 -4.13
CA GLU A 478 8.78 -8.62 -4.32
C GLU A 478 9.62 -7.68 -5.20
N ILE A 479 10.87 -7.46 -4.82
CA ILE A 479 11.75 -6.51 -5.50
C ILE A 479 12.73 -7.25 -6.40
N LEU A 480 12.68 -6.95 -7.70
CA LEU A 480 13.61 -7.47 -8.70
C LEU A 480 14.74 -6.45 -8.89
N ARG A 481 15.89 -6.74 -8.28
CA ARG A 481 17.08 -5.88 -8.33
C ARG A 481 17.91 -6.19 -9.57
N PHE A 482 18.04 -5.22 -10.46
CA PHE A 482 18.84 -5.34 -11.67
C PHE A 482 20.10 -4.49 -11.59
N GLU A 483 21.24 -5.10 -11.86
CA GLU A 483 22.51 -4.38 -11.98
C GLU A 483 22.58 -3.56 -13.26
N HIS A 484 23.63 -2.76 -13.39
CA HIS A 484 23.92 -2.04 -14.61
C HIS A 484 23.95 -2.97 -15.84
N THR A 485 23.17 -2.62 -16.85
CA THR A 485 23.06 -3.36 -18.11
C THR A 485 23.68 -2.59 -19.27
N PHE A 486 24.22 -3.33 -20.23
CA PHE A 486 24.96 -2.81 -21.38
C PHE A 486 24.80 -3.77 -22.56
N TYR A 487 25.02 -3.27 -23.77
CA TYR A 487 25.13 -4.13 -24.95
C TYR A 487 26.56 -4.66 -25.05
N CYS A 488 26.75 -5.98 -25.12
CA CYS A 488 28.07 -6.58 -25.34
C CYS A 488 28.19 -7.02 -26.79
N SER A 489 29.24 -6.57 -27.49
CA SER A 489 29.48 -6.91 -28.89
C SER A 489 29.76 -8.41 -29.11
N VAL A 490 30.39 -9.09 -28.14
CA VAL A 490 30.68 -10.53 -28.23
C VAL A 490 29.45 -11.37 -27.89
N CYS A 491 28.67 -10.97 -26.88
CA CYS A 491 27.41 -11.66 -26.59
C CYS A 491 26.32 -11.40 -27.65
N GLY A 492 26.50 -10.37 -28.49
CA GLY A 492 25.54 -9.98 -29.53
C GLY A 492 24.24 -9.38 -28.98
N GLY A 493 24.22 -8.92 -27.72
CA GLY A 493 22.98 -8.53 -27.06
C GLY A 493 23.16 -7.79 -25.74
N MET A 494 22.02 -7.46 -25.13
CA MET A 494 21.98 -6.87 -23.78
C MET A 494 22.40 -7.90 -22.74
N ALA A 495 23.24 -7.47 -21.81
CA ALA A 495 23.70 -8.28 -20.69
C ALA A 495 23.92 -7.41 -19.44
N SER A 496 24.31 -8.04 -18.34
CA SER A 496 24.79 -7.39 -17.12
C SER A 496 26.11 -8.01 -16.68
N ASN A 497 26.73 -7.45 -15.63
CA ASN A 497 27.92 -8.05 -15.01
C ASN A 497 27.68 -9.46 -14.44
N ARG A 498 26.42 -9.89 -14.30
CA ARG A 498 26.07 -11.25 -13.85
C ARG A 498 26.06 -12.27 -14.97
N THR A 499 25.87 -11.83 -16.21
CA THR A 499 25.65 -12.73 -17.36
C THR A 499 26.69 -12.57 -18.45
N CYS A 500 27.49 -11.50 -18.43
CA CYS A 500 28.58 -11.26 -19.36
C CYS A 500 29.94 -11.30 -18.64
N PRO A 501 30.88 -12.18 -19.06
CA PRO A 501 32.23 -12.23 -18.50
C PRO A 501 33.22 -11.28 -19.21
N HIS A 502 32.80 -10.62 -20.29
CA HIS A 502 33.70 -9.84 -21.14
C HIS A 502 34.10 -8.50 -20.49
N PRO A 503 35.27 -7.94 -20.87
CA PRO A 503 35.74 -6.66 -20.36
C PRO A 503 34.95 -5.46 -20.89
N LYS A 504 35.05 -4.33 -20.18
CA LYS A 504 34.22 -3.12 -20.40
C LYS A 504 34.41 -2.46 -21.77
N ASP A 505 35.55 -2.62 -22.42
CA ASP A 505 35.83 -2.10 -23.77
C ASP A 505 34.94 -2.73 -24.85
N LEU A 506 34.38 -3.91 -24.58
CA LEU A 506 33.40 -4.59 -25.43
C LEU A 506 31.95 -4.23 -25.08
N HIS A 507 31.75 -3.40 -24.05
CA HIS A 507 30.42 -2.99 -23.57
C HIS A 507 30.07 -1.60 -24.12
N ARG A 508 28.89 -1.49 -24.74
CA ARG A 508 28.33 -0.24 -25.23
C ARG A 508 27.24 0.25 -24.30
N THR A 509 27.37 1.48 -23.85
CA THR A 509 26.35 2.24 -23.13
C THR A 509 26.26 3.64 -23.71
N LEU A 510 25.10 4.27 -23.58
CA LEU A 510 24.92 5.67 -23.97
C LEU A 510 24.35 6.46 -22.80
N SER A 511 25.00 7.56 -22.44
CA SER A 511 24.48 8.48 -21.42
C SER A 511 23.37 9.36 -22.02
N GLY A 512 22.46 9.88 -21.18
CA GLY A 512 21.41 10.79 -21.64
C GLY A 512 21.96 12.04 -22.35
N SER A 513 23.11 12.56 -21.89
CA SER A 513 23.78 13.68 -22.56
C SER A 513 24.32 13.31 -23.94
N ALA A 514 24.84 12.09 -24.11
CA ALA A 514 25.26 11.60 -25.43
C ALA A 514 24.06 11.39 -26.37
N VAL A 515 22.93 10.87 -25.86
CA VAL A 515 21.68 10.75 -26.64
C VAL A 515 21.24 12.12 -27.16
N ARG A 516 21.17 13.13 -26.27
CA ARG A 516 20.76 14.48 -26.65
C ARG A 516 21.70 15.11 -27.68
N LYS A 517 23.01 14.91 -27.52
CA LYS A 517 24.00 15.38 -28.48
C LYS A 517 23.76 14.79 -29.88
N LEU A 518 23.63 13.47 -29.98
CA LEU A 518 23.37 12.79 -31.27
C LEU A 518 22.05 13.28 -31.90
N LEU A 519 20.99 13.40 -31.10
CA LEU A 519 19.70 13.91 -31.58
C LEU A 519 19.78 15.36 -32.09
N ALA A 520 20.51 16.23 -31.39
CA ALA A 520 20.72 17.62 -31.78
C ALA A 520 21.57 17.76 -33.04
N GLU A 521 22.56 16.88 -33.23
CA GLU A 521 23.40 16.81 -34.43
C GLU A 521 22.71 16.11 -35.61
N GLY A 522 21.50 15.59 -35.41
CA GLY A 522 20.74 14.85 -36.43
C GLY A 522 21.32 13.46 -36.73
N GLU A 523 22.21 12.95 -35.89
CA GLU A 523 22.81 11.62 -36.01
C GLU A 523 21.83 10.53 -35.56
N ALA A 524 21.98 9.33 -36.13
CA ALA A 524 21.14 8.19 -35.78
C ALA A 524 21.53 7.61 -34.41
N LEU A 525 20.54 7.32 -33.57
CA LEU A 525 20.77 6.58 -32.33
C LEU A 525 21.09 5.11 -32.65
N PRO A 526 22.16 4.53 -32.07
CA PRO A 526 22.55 3.16 -32.37
C PRO A 526 21.46 2.13 -32.01
N PRO A 527 21.25 1.07 -32.83
CA PRO A 527 20.26 0.02 -32.56
C PRO A 527 20.58 -0.81 -31.29
N GLU A 528 21.85 -0.83 -30.87
CA GLU A 528 22.29 -1.40 -29.61
C GLU A 528 21.75 -0.63 -28.40
N PHE A 529 21.45 0.66 -28.57
CA PHE A 529 20.93 1.53 -27.51
C PHE A 529 19.41 1.61 -27.53
N THR A 530 18.77 1.83 -28.68
CA THR A 530 17.31 2.00 -28.77
C THR A 530 16.74 1.35 -30.03
N ARG A 531 15.44 1.02 -30.03
CA ARG A 531 14.78 0.48 -31.22
C ARG A 531 14.70 1.53 -32.33
N PRO A 532 14.86 1.17 -33.62
CA PRO A 532 14.85 2.15 -34.72
C PRO A 532 13.56 3.01 -34.79
N GLU A 533 12.41 2.43 -34.48
CA GLU A 533 11.11 3.10 -34.45
C GLU A 533 11.05 4.14 -33.34
N VAL A 534 11.53 3.77 -32.14
CA VAL A 534 11.67 4.69 -31.00
C VAL A 534 12.67 5.79 -31.32
N ALA A 535 13.80 5.48 -31.97
CA ALA A 535 14.78 6.48 -32.41
C ALA A 535 14.14 7.50 -33.36
N ARG A 536 13.32 7.04 -34.31
CA ARG A 536 12.61 7.91 -35.25
C ARG A 536 11.69 8.90 -34.55
N VAL A 537 10.88 8.43 -33.58
CA VAL A 537 10.00 9.29 -32.78
C VAL A 537 10.79 10.38 -32.05
N LEU A 538 11.95 10.03 -31.48
CA LEU A 538 12.84 10.98 -30.80
C LEU A 538 13.43 12.01 -31.78
N SER A 539 13.98 11.56 -32.90
CA SER A 539 14.57 12.45 -33.91
C SER A 539 13.54 13.40 -34.53
N GLU A 540 12.32 12.94 -34.79
CA GLU A 540 11.24 13.79 -35.30
C GLU A 540 10.83 14.87 -34.30
N ALA A 541 10.80 14.55 -33.00
CA ALA A 541 10.48 15.51 -31.95
C ALA A 541 11.54 16.61 -31.87
N THR A 542 12.82 16.26 -31.84
CA THR A 542 13.93 17.22 -31.78
C THR A 542 13.94 18.15 -32.99
N LYS A 543 13.65 17.64 -34.20
CA LYS A 543 13.53 18.48 -35.40
C LYS A 543 12.40 19.49 -35.30
N ARG A 544 11.24 19.10 -34.75
CA ARG A 544 10.10 20.02 -34.58
C ARG A 544 10.41 21.14 -33.59
N GLU A 545 11.08 20.83 -32.48
CA GLU A 545 11.54 21.83 -31.50
C GLU A 545 12.56 22.80 -32.09
N ALA A 546 13.45 22.35 -32.99
CA ALA A 546 14.41 23.24 -33.66
C ALA A 546 13.76 24.17 -34.71
N THR A 547 12.55 23.84 -35.18
CA THR A 547 11.82 24.61 -36.21
C THR A 547 10.68 25.47 -35.65
N ALA A 548 10.37 25.33 -34.36
CA ALA A 548 9.35 26.10 -33.64
C ALA A 548 10.02 27.24 -32.85
#